data_AF-A0A369JWX1-F1
#
_entry.id   AF-A0A369JWX1-F1
#
_cell.length_a   1.000
_cell.length_b   1.000
_cell.length_c   1.000
_cell.angle_alpha   90.00
_cell.angle_beta   90.00
_cell.angle_gamma   90.00
#
_symmetry.space_group_name_H-M   'P 1'
#
loop_
_entity.id
_entity.type
_entity.pdbx_description
1 polymer ?
#
loop_
_entity_poly.entity_id
_entity_poly.type
_entity_poly.pdbx_seq_one_letter_code
_entity_poly.pdbx_strand_id
1 'polypeptide(L)'
;MVGPLSISLAPYVKASRTLSTWIKPIANWYANASGYRKYGFKYDDLLVEERPDVQRALSRLTTREKYDRAYRLKRASQASVLHGPLPKEQWLKPEEDVRYLVPHVLDVVKEDAERLKWDTMKVTRK
;
A
#
# COMPACT_ATOMS: atom_id res chain seq x y z
N MET A 1 1.50 -15.10 -10.79
CA MET A 1 2.20 -14.74 -9.53
C MET A 1 1.37 -13.67 -8.83
N VAL A 2 1.14 -13.80 -7.52
CA VAL A 2 0.42 -12.78 -6.76
C VAL A 2 1.29 -11.51 -6.73
N GLY A 3 0.74 -10.38 -7.19
CA GLY A 3 1.43 -9.09 -7.21
C GLY A 3 1.62 -8.50 -5.80
N PRO A 4 2.30 -7.35 -5.69
CA PRO A 4 2.66 -6.71 -4.42
C PRO A 4 1.44 -6.23 -3.62
N LEU A 5 0.29 -6.04 -4.27
CA LEU A 5 -0.97 -5.63 -3.64
C LEU A 5 -1.90 -6.79 -3.29
N SER A 6 -1.46 -8.04 -3.48
CA SER A 6 -2.25 -9.27 -3.30
C SER A 6 -3.55 -9.32 -4.11
N ILE A 7 -4.32 -10.40 -3.99
CA ILE A 7 -5.64 -10.50 -4.61
C ILE A 7 -6.61 -9.63 -3.81
N SER A 8 -7.32 -8.73 -4.48
CA SER A 8 -8.24 -7.80 -3.81
C SER A 8 -9.66 -7.95 -4.32
N LEU A 9 -10.59 -8.18 -3.38
CA LEU A 9 -12.03 -8.12 -3.63
C LEU A 9 -12.61 -6.71 -3.37
N ALA A 10 -11.77 -5.75 -2.99
CA ALA A 10 -12.21 -4.40 -2.66
C ALA A 10 -13.02 -3.71 -3.79
N PRO A 11 -12.69 -3.86 -5.09
CA PRO A 11 -13.51 -3.29 -6.15
C PRO A 11 -14.95 -3.84 -6.16
N TYR A 12 -15.11 -5.16 -6.00
CA TYR A 12 -16.43 -5.81 -5.96
C TYR A 12 -17.24 -5.40 -4.73
N VAL A 13 -16.60 -5.33 -3.56
CA VAL A 13 -17.24 -4.87 -2.32
C VAL A 13 -17.68 -3.41 -2.45
N LYS A 14 -16.83 -2.54 -2.99
CA LYS A 14 -17.13 -1.11 -3.18
C LYS A 14 -18.22 -0.86 -4.22
N ALA A 15 -18.37 -1.74 -5.21
CA ALA A 15 -19.42 -1.65 -6.22
C ALA A 15 -20.82 -1.91 -5.65
N SER A 16 -20.95 -2.65 -4.54
CA SER A 16 -22.22 -2.92 -3.87
C SER A 16 -22.42 -2.01 -2.66
N ARG A 17 -23.49 -1.20 -2.65
CA ARG A 17 -23.84 -0.34 -1.51
C ARG A 17 -24.04 -1.15 -0.23
N THR A 18 -24.74 -2.27 -0.30
CA THR A 18 -25.02 -3.13 0.85
C THR A 18 -23.73 -3.72 1.41
N LEU A 19 -22.89 -4.35 0.57
CA LEU A 19 -21.64 -4.94 1.04
C LEU A 19 -20.69 -3.88 1.61
N SER A 20 -20.59 -2.73 0.95
CA SER A 20 -19.78 -1.60 1.43
C SER A 20 -20.22 -1.12 2.81
N THR A 21 -21.52 -0.92 3.05
CA THR A 21 -22.05 -0.51 4.36
C THR A 21 -21.76 -1.54 5.45
N TRP A 22 -21.89 -2.83 5.15
CA TRP A 22 -21.65 -3.91 6.12
C TRP A 22 -20.16 -4.12 6.43
N ILE A 23 -19.30 -4.05 5.42
CA ILE A 23 -17.87 -4.36 5.55
C ILE A 23 -17.07 -3.15 6.07
N LYS A 24 -17.46 -1.92 5.74
CA LYS A 24 -16.73 -0.70 6.16
C LYS A 24 -16.46 -0.60 7.67
N PRO A 25 -17.41 -0.84 8.59
CA PRO A 25 -17.11 -0.79 10.03
C PRO A 25 -16.09 -1.87 10.45
N ILE A 26 -16.18 -3.07 9.87
CA ILE A 26 -15.24 -4.16 10.12
C ILE A 26 -13.84 -3.79 9.62
N ALA A 27 -13.74 -3.23 8.42
CA ALA A 27 -12.49 -2.78 7.84
C ALA A 27 -11.84 -1.65 8.66
N ASN A 28 -12.65 -0.69 9.13
CA ASN A 28 -12.18 0.39 9.99
C ASN A 28 -11.68 -0.12 11.35
N TRP A 29 -12.44 -1.04 11.97
CA TRP A 29 -12.02 -1.71 13.20
C TRP A 29 -10.69 -2.45 13.01
N TYR A 30 -10.57 -3.24 11.94
CA TYR A 30 -9.35 -3.97 11.62
C TYR A 30 -8.15 -3.04 11.41
N ALA A 31 -8.33 -1.96 10.64
CA ALA A 31 -7.27 -0.97 10.43
C ALA A 31 -6.82 -0.32 11.75
N ASN A 32 -7.76 -0.03 12.66
CA ASN A 32 -7.42 0.50 13.99
C ASN A 32 -6.73 -0.54 14.88
N ALA A 33 -7.18 -1.80 14.84
CA ALA A 33 -6.60 -2.91 15.61
C ALA A 33 -5.16 -3.23 15.15
N SER A 34 -4.87 -3.09 13.85
CA SER A 34 -3.54 -3.37 13.29
C SER A 34 -2.43 -2.44 13.81
N GLY A 35 -2.79 -1.28 14.37
CA GLY A 35 -1.88 -0.46 15.18
C GLY A 35 -0.79 0.32 14.44
N TYR A 36 -0.61 0.17 13.13
CA TYR A 36 0.45 0.88 12.38
C TYR A 36 0.33 2.41 12.48
N ARG A 37 -0.90 2.94 12.58
CA ARG A 37 -1.14 4.38 12.76
C ARG A 37 -0.58 4.90 14.09
N LYS A 38 -0.48 4.06 15.12
CA LYS A 38 0.11 4.41 16.44
C LYS A 38 1.63 4.60 16.35
N TYR A 39 2.26 4.01 15.35
CA TYR A 39 3.67 4.22 15.00
C TYR A 39 3.85 5.31 13.93
N GLY A 40 2.74 5.92 13.50
CA GLY A 40 2.75 7.01 12.54
C GLY A 40 3.07 6.59 11.11
N PHE A 41 2.86 5.31 10.78
CA PHE A 41 2.91 4.80 9.41
C PHE A 41 1.62 5.12 8.65
N LYS A 42 1.73 5.28 7.33
CA LYS A 42 0.63 5.06 6.38
C LYS A 42 0.62 3.60 5.95
N TYR A 43 -0.52 3.08 5.49
CA TYR A 43 -0.63 1.67 5.11
C TYR A 43 0.38 1.25 4.01
N ASP A 44 0.71 2.16 3.09
CA ASP A 44 1.71 1.97 2.01
C ASP A 44 3.14 1.82 2.52
N ASP A 45 3.43 2.27 3.74
CA ASP A 45 4.73 2.09 4.36
C ASP A 45 4.97 0.62 4.75
N LEU A 46 3.90 -0.19 4.84
CA LEU A 46 3.96 -1.62 5.19
C LEU A 46 4.18 -2.55 3.99
N LEU A 47 4.23 -2.01 2.77
CA LEU A 47 4.52 -2.81 1.57
C LEU A 47 5.97 -3.28 1.58
N VAL A 48 6.19 -4.57 1.28
CA VAL A 48 7.51 -5.20 1.20
C VAL A 48 8.31 -4.56 0.07
N GLU A 49 9.33 -3.78 0.44
CA GLU A 49 10.09 -2.98 -0.51
C GLU A 49 11.17 -3.77 -1.24
N GLU A 50 11.55 -4.95 -0.77
CA GLU A 50 12.56 -5.82 -1.41
C GLU A 50 12.09 -6.38 -2.77
N ARG A 51 10.83 -6.18 -3.13
CA ARG A 51 10.31 -6.59 -4.43
C ARG A 51 10.70 -5.59 -5.53
N PRO A 52 11.13 -6.07 -6.72
CA PRO A 52 11.53 -5.19 -7.83
C PRO A 52 10.41 -4.27 -8.34
N ASP A 53 9.15 -4.70 -8.26
CA ASP A 53 7.98 -3.93 -8.64
C ASP A 53 7.73 -2.75 -7.68
N VAL A 54 7.84 -3.01 -6.37
CA VAL A 54 7.73 -1.98 -5.33
C VAL A 54 8.91 -1.02 -5.38
N GLN A 55 10.15 -1.49 -5.58
CA GLN A 55 11.32 -0.60 -5.79
C GLN A 55 11.11 0.35 -6.97
N ARG A 56 10.61 -0.16 -8.09
CA ARG A 56 10.32 0.66 -9.27
C ARG A 56 9.18 1.65 -9.02
N ALA A 57 8.20 1.29 -8.19
CA ALA A 57 7.17 2.22 -7.77
C ALA A 57 7.73 3.31 -6.82
N LEU A 58 8.59 2.95 -5.87
CA LEU A 58 9.27 3.89 -4.96
C LEU A 58 10.14 4.89 -5.73
N SER A 59 10.79 4.47 -6.82
CA SER A 59 11.60 5.38 -7.64
C SER A 59 10.75 6.47 -8.31
N ARG A 60 9.46 6.23 -8.57
CA ARG A 60 8.51 7.18 -9.18
C ARG A 60 7.98 8.25 -8.23
N LEU A 61 8.11 8.04 -6.91
CA LEU A 61 7.66 9.01 -5.92
C LEU A 61 8.39 10.34 -6.08
N THR A 62 7.68 11.43 -5.79
CA THR A 62 8.28 12.76 -5.72
C THR A 62 9.33 12.81 -4.61
N THR A 63 10.27 13.73 -4.73
CA THR A 63 11.30 13.94 -3.71
C THR A 63 10.70 14.20 -2.33
N ARG A 64 9.60 14.97 -2.26
CA ARG A 64 8.90 15.25 -1.00
C ARG A 64 8.31 14.00 -0.38
N GLU A 65 7.59 13.18 -1.14
CA GLU A 65 7.00 11.94 -0.64
C GLU A 65 8.06 10.96 -0.16
N LYS A 66 9.21 10.88 -0.84
CA LYS A 66 10.36 10.07 -0.41
C LYS A 66 10.88 10.52 0.96
N TYR A 67 11.06 11.82 1.18
CA TYR A 67 11.48 12.35 2.48
C TYR A 67 10.42 12.10 3.57
N ASP A 68 9.15 12.36 3.27
CA ASP A 68 8.06 12.14 4.22
C ASP A 68 7.94 10.66 4.61
N ARG A 69 8.10 9.73 3.66
CA ARG A 69 8.17 8.28 3.90
C ARG A 69 9.36 7.94 4.78
N ALA A 70 10.57 8.38 4.42
CA ALA A 70 11.79 8.09 5.17
C ALA A 70 11.71 8.59 6.62
N TYR A 71 11.09 9.75 6.85
CA TYR A 71 10.84 10.28 8.19
C TYR A 71 9.89 9.36 9.00
N ARG A 72 8.77 8.93 8.41
CA ARG A 72 7.83 8.00 9.09
C ARG A 72 8.51 6.68 9.45
N LEU A 73 9.27 6.11 8.52
CA LEU A 73 10.02 4.87 8.76
C LEU A 73 11.01 5.02 9.92
N LYS A 74 11.87 6.05 9.90
CA LYS A 74 12.83 6.32 10.98
C LYS A 74 12.17 6.52 12.34
N ARG A 75 11.09 7.31 12.38
CA ARG A 75 10.33 7.59 13.60
C ARG A 75 9.72 6.32 14.17
N ALA A 76 9.14 5.48 13.33
CA ALA A 76 8.54 4.22 13.75
C ALA A 76 9.60 3.21 14.23
N SER A 77 10.76 3.13 13.56
CA SER A 77 11.89 2.32 14.02
C SER A 77 12.34 2.75 15.41
N GLN A 78 12.46 4.06 15.67
CA GLN A 78 12.81 4.57 17.00
C GLN A 78 11.77 4.19 18.05
N ALA A 79 10.47 4.34 17.74
CA ALA A 79 9.40 3.96 18.65
C ALA A 79 9.41 2.45 18.97
N SER A 80 9.72 1.61 17.97
CA SER A 80 9.88 0.16 18.14
C SER A 80 11.05 -0.18 19.08
N VAL A 81 12.20 0.49 18.93
CA VAL A 81 13.36 0.33 19.82
C VAL A 81 13.02 0.68 21.28
N LEU A 82 12.16 1.68 21.48
CA LEU A 82 11.67 2.08 22.80
C LEU A 82 10.53 1.19 23.33
N HIS A 83 10.15 0.15 22.58
CA HIS A 83 9.06 -0.79 22.90
C HIS A 83 7.72 -0.11 23.21
N GLY A 84 7.43 1.01 22.54
CA GLY A 84 6.23 1.80 22.80
C GLY A 84 5.70 2.51 21.55
N PRO A 85 4.38 2.74 21.46
CA PRO A 85 3.82 3.57 20.41
C PRO A 85 4.23 5.04 20.59
N LEU A 86 4.02 5.85 19.56
CA LEU A 86 4.16 7.30 19.67
C LEU A 86 3.12 7.88 20.65
N PRO A 87 3.32 9.11 21.16
CA PRO A 87 2.25 9.85 21.84
C PRO A 87 1.00 9.96 20.97
N LYS A 88 -0.20 9.97 21.59
CA LYS A 88 -1.49 9.89 20.87
C LYS A 88 -1.68 11.04 19.88
N GLU A 89 -1.11 12.20 20.17
CA GLU A 89 -1.17 13.42 19.37
C GLU A 89 -0.42 13.27 18.05
N GLN A 90 0.54 12.32 17.99
CA GLN A 90 1.36 12.03 16.81
C GLN A 90 0.86 10.82 16.01
N TRP A 91 -0.22 10.18 16.46
CA TRP A 91 -0.82 9.07 15.72
C TRP A 91 -1.36 9.56 14.38
N LEU A 92 -1.15 8.77 13.34
CA LEU A 92 -1.68 9.10 12.02
C LEU A 92 -3.22 9.06 12.08
N LYS A 93 -3.86 10.14 11.63
CA LYS A 93 -5.31 10.19 11.55
C LYS A 93 -5.83 9.32 10.40
N PRO A 94 -7.03 8.73 10.50
CA PRO A 94 -7.61 7.94 9.41
C PRO A 94 -7.71 8.69 8.08
N GLU A 95 -7.92 10.01 8.11
CA GLU A 95 -8.03 10.86 6.92
C GLU A 95 -6.69 11.09 6.21
N GLU A 96 -5.58 11.03 6.95
CA GLU A 96 -4.23 11.24 6.44
C GLU A 96 -3.61 9.96 5.86
N ASP A 97 -4.21 8.81 6.17
CA ASP A 97 -3.83 7.47 5.74
C ASP A 97 -4.24 7.18 4.29
N VAL A 98 -3.66 7.97 3.40
CA VAL A 98 -3.87 7.94 1.96
C VAL A 98 -2.91 6.94 1.30
N ARG A 99 -3.42 6.19 0.33
CA ARG A 99 -2.66 5.19 -0.42
C ARG A 99 -1.78 5.83 -1.51
N TYR A 100 -0.66 6.42 -1.12
CA TYR A 100 0.21 7.23 -1.99
C TYR A 100 1.10 6.42 -2.95
N LEU A 101 1.49 5.19 -2.60
CA LEU A 101 2.38 4.33 -3.38
C LEU A 101 1.59 3.38 -4.30
N VAL A 102 0.37 2.99 -3.90
CA VAL A 102 -0.51 2.10 -4.69
C VAL A 102 -0.65 2.47 -6.16
N PRO A 103 -0.93 3.74 -6.53
CA PRO A 103 -1.09 4.08 -7.94
C PRO A 103 0.13 3.71 -8.77
N HIS A 104 1.33 4.06 -8.28
CA HIS A 104 2.58 3.72 -8.94
C HIS A 104 2.83 2.21 -9.00
N VAL A 105 2.46 1.48 -7.95
CA VAL A 105 2.57 0.01 -7.94
C VAL A 105 1.64 -0.63 -8.97
N LEU A 106 0.41 -0.14 -9.10
CA LEU A 106 -0.53 -0.63 -10.11
C LEU A 106 -0.03 -0.37 -11.54
N ASP A 107 0.57 0.81 -11.79
CA ASP A 107 1.16 1.13 -13.08
C ASP A 107 2.30 0.16 -13.42
N VAL A 108 3.23 -0.07 -12.50
CA VAL A 108 4.34 -1.03 -12.69
C VAL A 108 3.83 -2.43 -12.96
N VAL A 109 2.85 -2.91 -12.18
CA VAL A 109 2.26 -4.24 -12.37
C VAL A 109 1.58 -4.36 -13.73
N LYS A 110 0.92 -3.29 -14.20
CA LYS A 110 0.28 -3.27 -15.52
C LYS A 110 1.32 -3.32 -16.65
N GLU A 111 2.40 -2.56 -16.53
CA GLU A 111 3.53 -2.57 -17.47
C GLU A 111 4.20 -3.95 -17.54
N ASP A 112 4.47 -4.57 -16.38
CA ASP A 112 5.09 -5.89 -16.30
C ASP A 112 4.18 -6.97 -16.89
N ALA A 113 2.86 -6.87 -16.65
CA ALA A 113 1.87 -7.76 -17.24
C ALA A 113 1.74 -7.57 -18.75
N GLU A 114 1.83 -6.35 -19.24
CA GLU A 114 1.87 -6.05 -20.67
C GLU A 114 3.12 -6.64 -21.32
N ARG A 115 4.31 -6.39 -20.76
CA ARG A 115 5.58 -6.95 -21.25
C ARG A 115 5.53 -8.47 -21.34
N LEU A 116 5.05 -9.14 -20.30
CA LEU A 116 4.90 -10.59 -20.28
C LEU A 116 3.96 -11.11 -21.39
N LYS A 117 2.85 -10.39 -21.66
CA LYS A 117 1.91 -10.75 -22.73
C LYS A 117 2.57 -10.66 -24.10
N TRP A 118 3.35 -9.62 -24.35
CA TRP A 118 4.09 -9.44 -25.60
C TRP A 118 5.19 -10.50 -25.77
N ASP A 119 5.97 -10.75 -24.71
CA ASP A 119 7.05 -11.75 -24.72
C ASP A 119 6.54 -13.18 -24.94
N THR A 120 5.32 -13.47 -24.50
CA THR A 120 4.70 -14.81 -24.59
C THR A 120 3.74 -14.95 -25.78
N MET A 121 3.61 -13.92 -26.64
CA MET A 121 2.66 -13.92 -27.74
C MET A 121 3.05 -14.98 -28.79
N LYS A 122 2.18 -15.97 -29.00
CA LYS A 122 2.35 -16.98 -30.07
C LYS A 122 1.65 -16.50 -31.35
N VAL A 123 2.40 -16.37 -32.44
CA VAL A 123 1.85 -16.01 -33.75
C VAL A 123 1.29 -17.26 -34.43
N THR A 124 -0.03 -17.30 -34.62
CA THR A 124 -0.68 -18.33 -35.47
C THR A 124 -0.82 -17.79 -36.89
N ARG A 125 -0.18 -18.45 -37.86
CA ARG A 125 -0.44 -18.19 -39.29
C ARG A 125 -1.75 -18.89 -39.68
N LYS A 126 -2.60 -18.19 -40.42
CA LYS A 126 -3.84 -18.72 -40.98
C LYS A 126 -3.55 -19.56 -42.22
#